data_AF-A0A395NC91-F1
#
_entry.id   AF-A0A395NC91-F1
#
_cell.length_a   1.000
_cell.length_b   1.000
_cell.length_c   1.000
_cell.angle_alpha   90.00
_cell.angle_beta   90.00
_cell.angle_gamma   90.00
#
_symmetry.space_group_name_H-M   'P 1'
#
loop_
_entity.id
_entity.type
_entity.pdbx_description
1 polymer ?
#
loop_
_entity_poly.entity_id
_entity_poly.type
_entity_poly.pdbx_seq_one_letter_code
_entity_poly.pdbx_strand_id
1 'polypeptide(L)'
;MDYEFSPNVNYPSQGATPATLAEFNLAGGVDMMQTFYDISLVDGYNIPMGINYIPAKNTTFIPPNLTNCACIATTGWVFSPTGNGTFYSNVTYPIPLESEETNESVGAWCPWLNLAFPPTHPGNGIYPYPDDNVQRPAFAPCNSACAATGTDKDCCIGKYHDPNICKPSQYSKSVKAVCPDAYSFAFDDQQSTFIIPKGGGWEVVMCPEGRSTDILRKLGPEMFELASGGKLSSLSLKRLRNATYVREERASASMTRPRAVILAIVAAVACSLAMV
;
A
#
# COMPACT_ATOMS: atom_id res chain seq x y z
N MET A 1 -29.42 14.08 23.54
CA MET A 1 -30.10 12.80 23.75
C MET A 1 -29.28 11.76 22.98
N ASP A 2 -28.50 10.86 23.56
CA ASP A 2 -28.12 10.62 24.94
C ASP A 2 -26.68 10.10 24.93
N TYR A 3 -25.95 10.49 25.97
CA TYR A 3 -24.61 10.00 26.27
C TYR A 3 -24.72 8.59 26.84
N GLU A 4 -24.05 7.62 26.20
CA GLU A 4 -23.60 6.40 26.88
C GLU A 4 -22.29 5.94 26.24
N PHE A 5 -21.22 6.70 26.51
CA PHE A 5 -19.85 6.26 26.25
C PHE A 5 -19.46 5.33 27.40
N SER A 6 -19.25 4.05 27.07
CA SER A 6 -18.94 2.98 28.03
C SER A 6 -17.77 3.35 28.95
N PRO A 7 -17.87 3.22 30.28
CA PRO A 7 -16.95 3.83 31.25
C PRO A 7 -15.60 3.09 31.44
N ASN A 8 -15.25 2.13 30.58
CA ASN A 8 -14.10 1.23 30.81
C ASN A 8 -12.98 1.29 29.76
N VAL A 9 -13.01 2.23 28.81
CA VAL A 9 -11.93 2.36 27.82
C VAL A 9 -11.44 3.81 27.77
N ASN A 10 -10.45 4.11 28.62
CA ASN A 10 -9.59 5.26 28.42
C ASN A 10 -8.72 4.96 27.19
N TYR A 11 -9.08 5.50 26.03
CA TYR A 11 -8.17 5.52 24.90
C TYR A 11 -7.02 6.48 25.24
N PRO A 12 -5.74 6.04 25.22
CA PRO A 12 -4.64 6.98 25.15
C PRO A 12 -4.83 7.89 23.94
N SER A 13 -4.24 9.10 23.95
CA SER A 13 -4.36 10.07 22.85
C SER A 13 -3.86 9.55 21.50
N GLN A 14 -3.18 8.39 21.49
CA GLN A 14 -2.82 7.58 20.33
C GLN A 14 -3.17 6.11 20.62
N GLY A 15 -3.66 5.38 19.61
CA GLY A 15 -3.93 3.95 19.72
C GLY A 15 -2.64 3.14 19.93
N ALA A 16 -2.75 1.93 20.47
CA ALA A 16 -1.59 1.05 20.63
C ALA A 16 -1.15 0.49 19.26
N THR A 17 0.15 0.55 18.96
CA THR A 17 0.77 -0.04 17.78
C THR A 17 1.04 -1.54 17.98
N PRO A 18 1.01 -2.38 16.92
CA PRO A 18 0.80 -2.02 15.52
C PRO A 18 -0.68 -1.82 15.18
N ALA A 19 -0.99 -0.81 14.38
CA ALA A 19 -2.35 -0.51 13.93
C ALA A 19 -2.39 -0.05 12.47
N THR A 20 -3.16 -0.75 11.64
CA THR A 20 -3.54 -0.25 10.31
C THR A 20 -4.54 0.89 10.50
N LEU A 21 -4.30 2.04 9.90
CA LEU A 21 -5.13 3.24 10.06
C LEU A 21 -5.87 3.59 8.76
N ALA A 22 -7.11 4.08 8.90
CA ALA A 22 -7.78 4.85 7.85
C ALA A 22 -7.80 6.31 8.30
N GLU A 23 -7.14 7.18 7.54
CA GLU A 23 -6.99 8.58 7.88
C GLU A 23 -7.85 9.44 6.95
N PHE A 24 -8.47 10.48 7.51
CA PHE A 24 -9.35 11.38 6.75
C PHE A 24 -9.15 12.82 7.18
N ASN A 25 -8.95 13.71 6.19
CA ASN A 25 -9.14 15.14 6.32
C ASN A 25 -10.26 15.56 5.37
N LEU A 26 -11.48 15.67 5.90
CA LEU A 26 -12.71 15.89 5.11
C LEU A 26 -12.86 17.30 4.55
N ALA A 27 -12.08 18.27 5.04
CA ALA A 27 -12.20 19.68 4.69
C ALA A 27 -10.80 20.32 4.59
N GLY A 28 -9.96 19.76 3.73
CA GLY A 28 -8.60 20.22 3.48
C GLY A 28 -8.45 20.99 2.17
N GLY A 29 -7.19 21.30 1.84
CA GLY A 29 -6.83 21.87 0.55
C GLY A 29 -7.23 23.34 0.39
N VAL A 30 -7.26 23.80 -0.85
CA VAL A 30 -7.66 25.18 -1.17
C VAL A 30 -9.15 25.36 -0.84
N ASP A 31 -9.46 26.43 -0.10
CA ASP A 31 -10.82 26.80 0.33
C ASP A 31 -11.58 25.72 1.11
N MET A 32 -10.89 24.72 1.68
CA MET A 32 -11.49 23.57 2.38
C MET A 32 -12.46 22.75 1.48
N MET A 33 -12.15 22.69 0.18
CA MET A 33 -12.99 22.05 -0.85
C MET A 33 -12.49 20.67 -1.29
N GLN A 34 -11.45 20.14 -0.63
CA GLN A 34 -10.90 18.83 -0.90
C GLN A 34 -11.02 17.91 0.32
N THR A 35 -11.17 16.62 0.04
CA THR A 35 -11.01 15.56 1.03
C THR A 35 -9.73 14.81 0.72
N PHE A 36 -8.89 14.67 1.74
CA PHE A 36 -7.69 13.84 1.73
C PHE A 36 -7.98 12.60 2.56
N TYR A 37 -7.58 11.45 2.08
CA TYR A 37 -7.70 10.21 2.82
C TYR A 37 -6.68 9.20 2.34
N ASP A 38 -6.41 8.23 3.20
CA ASP A 38 -5.42 7.21 2.95
C ASP A 38 -5.58 6.03 3.91
N ILE A 39 -4.96 4.92 3.53
CA ILE A 39 -4.65 3.83 4.45
C ILE A 39 -3.20 4.02 4.87
N SER A 40 -2.94 4.00 6.17
CA SER A 40 -1.63 4.28 6.73
C SER A 40 -1.11 3.15 7.58
N LEU A 41 0.13 2.74 7.26
CA LEU A 41 0.91 1.72 7.97
C LEU A 41 2.10 2.37 8.69
N VAL A 42 2.07 3.70 8.90
CA VAL A 42 3.06 4.44 9.70
C VAL A 42 3.10 3.94 11.14
N ASP A 43 1.94 3.52 11.66
CA ASP A 43 1.78 2.94 13.00
C ASP A 43 1.76 1.41 13.00
N GLY A 44 2.14 0.79 11.88
CA GLY A 44 2.21 -0.65 11.72
C GLY A 44 1.02 -1.22 10.93
N TYR A 45 0.97 -2.54 10.88
CA TYR A 45 -0.11 -3.31 10.26
C TYR A 45 -0.61 -4.35 11.24
N ASN A 46 -1.92 -4.42 11.43
CA ASN A 46 -2.54 -5.49 12.22
C ASN A 46 -3.60 -6.24 11.42
N ILE A 47 -4.57 -5.55 10.82
CA ILE A 47 -5.64 -6.16 10.03
C ILE A 47 -5.69 -5.56 8.62
N PRO A 48 -6.13 -6.35 7.60
CA PRO A 48 -6.40 -5.82 6.28
C PRO A 48 -7.50 -4.76 6.35
N MET A 49 -7.40 -3.74 5.51
CA MET A 49 -8.34 -2.62 5.52
C MET A 49 -8.63 -2.15 4.10
N GLY A 50 -9.86 -1.71 3.87
CA GLY A 50 -10.26 -1.03 2.65
C GLY A 50 -11.10 0.20 2.96
N ILE A 51 -11.00 1.20 2.10
CA ILE A 51 -11.80 2.43 2.16
C ILE A 51 -12.62 2.50 0.88
N ASN A 52 -13.94 2.60 1.02
CA ASN A 52 -14.88 2.75 -0.08
C ASN A 52 -15.54 4.13 -0.01
N TYR A 53 -15.50 4.86 -1.12
CA TYR A 53 -16.15 6.16 -1.24
C TYR A 53 -17.63 6.00 -1.62
N ILE A 54 -18.51 6.66 -0.88
CA ILE A 54 -19.96 6.66 -1.10
C ILE A 54 -20.37 8.03 -1.65
N PRO A 55 -20.68 8.17 -2.96
CA PRO A 55 -21.09 9.46 -3.52
C PRO A 55 -22.37 10.00 -2.88
N ALA A 56 -22.42 11.32 -2.63
CA ALA A 56 -23.65 12.00 -2.23
C ALA A 56 -24.37 12.61 -3.44
N LYS A 57 -25.66 12.95 -3.29
CA LYS A 57 -26.50 13.46 -4.39
C LYS A 57 -25.93 14.69 -5.13
N ASN A 58 -25.14 15.52 -4.43
CA ASN A 58 -24.60 16.77 -4.97
C ASN A 58 -23.07 16.75 -5.18
N THR A 59 -22.43 15.57 -5.15
CA THR A 59 -20.99 15.45 -5.41
C THR A 59 -20.71 15.15 -6.87
N THR A 60 -19.53 15.54 -7.35
CA THR A 60 -19.01 15.08 -8.63
C THR A 60 -18.99 13.55 -8.69
N PHE A 61 -19.37 12.97 -9.82
CA PHE A 61 -19.22 11.54 -10.03
C PHE A 61 -17.74 11.18 -10.15
N ILE A 62 -17.29 10.26 -9.30
CA ILE A 62 -15.92 9.74 -9.29
C ILE A 62 -16.00 8.23 -9.47
N PRO A 63 -15.32 7.66 -10.48
CA PRO A 63 -15.23 6.21 -10.64
C PRO A 63 -14.65 5.50 -9.40
N PRO A 64 -15.14 4.30 -9.05
CA PRO A 64 -14.64 3.55 -7.90
C PRO A 64 -13.17 3.15 -8.05
N ASN A 65 -12.67 2.97 -9.28
CA ASN A 65 -11.27 2.66 -9.54
C ASN A 65 -10.28 3.80 -9.32
N LEU A 66 -10.77 4.98 -8.94
CA LEU A 66 -9.95 6.08 -8.46
C LEU A 66 -10.02 6.26 -6.95
N THR A 67 -11.01 5.66 -6.28
CA THR A 67 -11.36 6.05 -4.90
C THR A 67 -11.34 4.90 -3.91
N ASN A 68 -11.62 3.68 -4.36
CA ASN A 68 -11.77 2.54 -3.49
C ASN A 68 -10.43 1.82 -3.33
N CYS A 69 -9.70 2.18 -2.28
CA CYS A 69 -8.39 1.60 -1.99
C CYS A 69 -8.48 0.46 -0.96
N ALA A 70 -7.53 -0.46 -1.02
CA ALA A 70 -7.39 -1.54 -0.05
C ALA A 70 -5.92 -1.89 0.17
N CYS A 71 -5.60 -2.26 1.41
CA CYS A 71 -4.33 -2.85 1.80
C CYS A 71 -4.60 -4.23 2.42
N ILE A 72 -4.16 -5.27 1.73
CA ILE A 72 -4.31 -6.67 2.13
C ILE A 72 -2.93 -7.29 2.18
N ALA A 73 -2.35 -7.30 3.39
CA ALA A 73 -1.03 -7.82 3.67
C ALA A 73 -1.07 -8.99 4.67
N THR A 74 -2.16 -9.77 4.64
CA THR A 74 -2.35 -10.97 5.46
C THR A 74 -2.46 -12.21 4.57
N THR A 75 -1.68 -13.25 4.88
CA THR A 75 -1.75 -14.50 4.13
C THR A 75 -3.10 -15.20 4.33
N GLY A 76 -3.58 -15.87 3.28
CA GLY A 76 -4.91 -16.46 3.19
C GLY A 76 -6.00 -15.48 2.72
N TRP A 77 -5.70 -14.17 2.66
CA TRP A 77 -6.62 -13.13 2.21
C TRP A 77 -6.26 -12.57 0.83
N VAL A 78 -5.18 -13.03 0.20
CA VAL A 78 -4.73 -12.57 -1.13
C VAL A 78 -5.37 -13.45 -2.20
N PHE A 79 -6.28 -12.89 -2.98
CA PHE A 79 -7.00 -13.62 -4.04
C PHE A 79 -6.23 -13.55 -5.37
N SER A 80 -6.32 -14.59 -6.21
CA SER A 80 -5.67 -14.59 -7.53
C SER A 80 -6.09 -13.39 -8.39
N PRO A 81 -5.23 -12.90 -9.32
CA PRO A 81 -5.56 -11.88 -10.32
C PRO A 81 -6.74 -12.21 -11.23
N THR A 82 -7.96 -12.17 -10.70
CA THR A 82 -9.19 -12.23 -11.46
C THR A 82 -9.62 -10.81 -11.81
N GLY A 83 -10.01 -10.62 -13.08
CA GLY A 83 -10.22 -9.31 -13.66
C GLY A 83 -11.41 -8.51 -13.10
N ASN A 84 -12.28 -9.16 -12.32
CA ASN A 84 -13.54 -8.63 -11.82
C ASN A 84 -13.77 -9.09 -10.36
N GLY A 85 -14.11 -8.17 -9.46
CA GLY A 85 -14.82 -8.49 -8.22
C GLY A 85 -14.00 -8.64 -6.93
N THR A 86 -12.79 -8.08 -6.83
CA THR A 86 -11.94 -8.30 -5.64
C THR A 86 -12.33 -7.42 -4.44
N PHE A 87 -12.45 -6.10 -4.58
CA PHE A 87 -12.95 -5.20 -3.52
C PHE A 87 -13.66 -4.00 -4.13
N TYR A 88 -14.98 -3.84 -3.90
CA TYR A 88 -15.83 -2.79 -4.49
C TYR A 88 -15.53 -2.43 -5.97
N SER A 89 -15.08 -3.42 -6.74
CA SER A 89 -14.71 -3.29 -8.15
C SER A 89 -15.90 -3.65 -9.04
N ASN A 90 -16.03 -2.99 -10.19
CA ASN A 90 -17.07 -3.26 -11.17
C ASN A 90 -16.46 -3.47 -12.55
N VAL A 91 -17.08 -4.28 -13.41
CA VAL A 91 -16.69 -4.50 -14.82
C VAL A 91 -16.61 -3.19 -15.62
N THR A 92 -17.41 -2.18 -15.26
CA THR A 92 -17.38 -0.87 -15.94
C THR A 92 -16.13 -0.06 -15.58
N TYR A 93 -15.65 -0.17 -14.34
CA TYR A 93 -14.52 0.57 -13.81
C TYR A 93 -13.65 -0.40 -13.02
N PRO A 94 -12.82 -1.21 -13.72
CA PRO A 94 -11.97 -2.19 -13.05
C PRO A 94 -10.96 -1.46 -12.18
N ILE A 95 -10.66 -1.99 -11.00
CA ILE A 95 -9.68 -1.41 -10.08
C ILE A 95 -8.29 -1.93 -10.43
N PRO A 96 -7.26 -1.06 -10.52
CA PRO A 96 -5.88 -1.50 -10.63
C PRO A 96 -5.44 -2.18 -9.34
N LEU A 97 -4.90 -3.39 -9.47
CA LEU A 97 -4.46 -4.22 -8.36
C LEU A 97 -2.96 -4.47 -8.45
N GLU A 98 -2.37 -4.72 -7.28
CA GLU A 98 -1.07 -5.37 -7.16
C GLU A 98 -1.13 -6.75 -7.89
N SER A 99 -0.05 -7.13 -8.56
CA SER A 99 0.01 -8.29 -9.47
C SER A 99 1.11 -9.31 -9.18
N GLU A 100 2.06 -8.99 -8.31
CA GLU A 100 3.25 -9.79 -8.01
C GLU A 100 3.08 -10.66 -6.76
N GLU A 101 2.28 -10.23 -5.78
CA GLU A 101 2.21 -10.85 -4.46
C GLU A 101 1.29 -12.08 -4.43
N THR A 102 1.73 -13.12 -3.71
CA THR A 102 1.00 -14.36 -3.44
C THR A 102 0.72 -14.51 -1.95
N ASN A 103 -0.09 -15.51 -1.56
CA ASN A 103 -0.30 -15.79 -0.14
C ASN A 103 1.01 -16.19 0.57
N GLU A 104 1.94 -16.82 -0.14
CA GLU A 104 3.25 -17.19 0.39
C GLU A 104 4.14 -15.96 0.59
N SER A 105 4.22 -15.06 -0.40
CA SER A 105 5.06 -13.84 -0.29
C SER A 105 4.52 -12.88 0.77
N VAL A 106 3.19 -12.71 0.85
CA VAL A 106 2.53 -11.93 1.90
C VAL A 106 2.64 -12.59 3.28
N GLY A 107 2.91 -13.89 3.36
CA GLY A 107 3.26 -14.51 4.65
C GLY A 107 4.59 -14.00 5.23
N ALA A 108 5.47 -13.44 4.38
CA ALA A 108 6.85 -13.12 4.73
C ALA A 108 7.24 -11.63 4.56
N TRP A 109 6.32 -10.76 4.13
CA TRP A 109 6.64 -9.35 3.81
C TRP A 109 7.17 -8.55 5.01
N CYS A 110 6.62 -8.80 6.20
CA CYS A 110 7.00 -8.10 7.43
C CYS A 110 8.47 -8.43 7.78
N PRO A 111 9.37 -7.45 7.95
CA PRO A 111 10.73 -7.74 8.37
C PRO A 111 10.76 -8.42 9.75
N TRP A 112 11.77 -9.25 10.00
CA TRP A 112 11.86 -10.04 11.23
C TRP A 112 11.79 -9.17 12.49
N LEU A 113 12.60 -8.12 12.54
CA LEU A 113 12.67 -7.17 13.66
C LEU A 113 11.36 -6.39 13.89
N ASN A 114 10.46 -6.41 12.90
CA ASN A 114 9.19 -5.71 12.93
C ASN A 114 8.02 -6.63 13.33
N LEU A 115 8.23 -7.94 13.46
CA LEU A 115 7.17 -8.86 13.90
C LEU A 115 6.75 -8.53 15.33
N ALA A 116 5.46 -8.25 15.55
CA ALA A 116 4.92 -8.05 16.90
C ALA A 116 4.95 -9.35 17.72
N PHE A 117 4.72 -10.48 17.05
CA PHE A 117 4.74 -11.82 17.64
C PHE A 117 5.70 -12.72 16.86
N PRO A 118 7.01 -12.60 17.13
CA PRO A 118 8.00 -13.43 16.46
C PRO A 118 7.84 -14.92 16.81
N PRO A 119 8.05 -15.84 15.84
CA PRO A 119 7.93 -17.28 16.10
C PRO A 119 8.98 -17.74 17.12
N THR A 120 8.63 -18.77 17.91
CA THR A 120 9.53 -19.36 18.91
C THR A 120 10.65 -20.16 18.25
N HIS A 121 11.90 -19.91 18.66
CA HIS A 121 13.10 -20.49 18.07
C HIS A 121 13.24 -22.01 18.26
N PRO A 122 13.83 -22.73 17.28
CA PRO A 122 14.45 -24.03 17.53
C PRO A 122 15.88 -23.85 18.11
N GLY A 123 16.01 -23.69 19.43
CA GLY A 123 17.27 -23.92 20.17
C GLY A 123 18.39 -22.84 20.14
N ASN A 124 19.18 -22.85 21.22
CA ASN A 124 20.52 -22.26 21.48
C ASN A 124 20.78 -20.74 21.36
N GLY A 125 19.79 -19.90 21.03
CA GLY A 125 19.94 -18.43 21.16
C GLY A 125 20.96 -17.78 20.22
N ILE A 126 21.40 -18.50 19.18
CA ILE A 126 22.21 -17.96 18.08
C ILE A 126 21.24 -17.69 16.94
N TYR A 127 21.11 -16.42 16.52
CA TYR A 127 20.36 -15.99 15.34
C TYR A 127 21.16 -16.34 14.08
N PRO A 128 20.77 -17.33 13.27
CA PRO A 128 21.28 -17.44 11.93
C PRO A 128 20.46 -16.48 11.07
N TYR A 129 21.09 -15.38 10.71
CA TYR A 129 20.53 -14.46 9.73
C TYR A 129 20.89 -15.00 8.34
N PRO A 130 19.95 -15.19 7.40
CA PRO A 130 18.48 -15.17 7.53
C PRO A 130 17.89 -16.59 7.44
N ASP A 131 17.23 -17.05 8.50
CA ASP A 131 16.47 -18.30 8.50
C ASP A 131 15.13 -18.15 7.78
N ASP A 132 15.15 -18.15 6.45
CA ASP A 132 13.96 -18.01 5.60
C ASP A 132 12.98 -19.20 5.69
N ASN A 133 13.33 -20.24 6.45
CA ASN A 133 12.57 -21.49 6.56
C ASN A 133 11.75 -21.59 7.87
N VAL A 134 11.79 -20.60 8.76
CA VAL A 134 10.94 -20.60 9.96
C VAL A 134 9.52 -20.23 9.57
N GLN A 135 8.59 -21.16 9.78
CA GLN A 135 7.18 -20.92 9.48
C GLN A 135 6.62 -19.81 10.38
N ARG A 136 6.14 -18.75 9.74
CA ARG A 136 5.50 -17.61 10.41
C ARG A 136 4.01 -17.90 10.63
N PRO A 137 3.38 -17.32 11.67
CA PRO A 137 1.94 -17.43 11.82
C PRO A 137 1.22 -16.79 10.63
N ALA A 138 0.09 -17.37 10.23
CA ALA A 138 -0.71 -16.85 9.11
C ALA A 138 -1.21 -15.40 9.36
N PHE A 139 -1.38 -15.05 10.63
CA PHE A 139 -1.63 -13.68 11.07
C PHE A 139 -0.44 -13.19 11.87
N ALA A 140 0.29 -12.22 11.34
CA ALA A 140 1.47 -11.64 11.96
C ALA A 140 1.39 -10.11 11.90
N PRO A 141 0.87 -9.44 12.94
CA PRO A 141 0.94 -7.99 13.03
C PRO A 141 2.40 -7.52 12.95
N CYS A 142 2.60 -6.42 12.23
CA CYS A 142 3.91 -5.88 11.91
C CYS A 142 4.02 -4.47 12.47
N ASN A 143 4.95 -4.25 13.39
CA ASN A 143 5.34 -2.93 13.85
C ASN A 143 5.95 -2.14 12.71
N SER A 144 5.66 -0.85 12.63
CA SER A 144 6.43 0.04 11.76
C SER A 144 7.88 0.16 12.23
N ALA A 145 8.75 0.72 11.37
CA ALA A 145 10.13 0.99 11.77
C ALA A 145 10.20 1.88 13.03
N CYS A 146 9.38 2.94 13.09
CA CYS A 146 9.30 3.82 14.26
C CYS A 146 8.81 3.08 15.50
N ALA A 147 7.73 2.29 15.38
CA ALA A 147 7.20 1.52 16.51
C ALA A 147 8.17 0.44 17.02
N ALA A 148 8.99 -0.15 16.13
CA ALA A 148 9.96 -1.17 16.49
C ALA A 148 11.24 -0.60 17.13
N THR A 149 11.74 0.55 16.67
CA THR A 149 13.06 1.06 17.09
C THR A 149 13.00 2.31 17.97
N GLY A 150 11.94 3.13 17.85
CA GLY A 150 11.80 4.42 18.53
C GLY A 150 12.86 5.45 18.13
N THR A 151 13.64 5.24 17.06
CA THR A 151 14.73 6.15 16.70
C THR A 151 14.23 7.37 15.94
N ASP A 152 14.87 8.52 16.15
CA ASP A 152 14.54 9.76 15.43
C ASP A 152 14.54 9.59 13.90
N LYS A 153 15.43 8.72 13.41
CA LYS A 153 15.56 8.41 11.98
C LYS A 153 14.33 7.69 11.45
N ASP A 154 13.87 6.66 12.14
CA ASP A 154 12.75 5.84 11.68
C ASP A 154 11.40 6.53 11.93
N CYS A 155 11.33 7.41 12.92
CA CYS A 155 10.17 8.23 13.22
C CYS A 155 10.15 9.57 12.44
N CYS A 156 11.18 9.86 11.64
CA CYS A 156 11.30 11.11 10.89
C CYS A 156 11.15 12.39 11.73
N ILE A 157 11.74 12.42 12.93
CA ILE A 157 11.68 13.57 13.85
C ILE A 157 13.04 14.26 14.00
N GLY A 158 13.03 15.46 14.61
CA GLY A 158 14.24 16.25 14.83
C GLY A 158 14.95 16.56 13.51
N LYS A 159 16.23 16.21 13.39
CA LYS A 159 17.01 16.42 12.16
C LYS A 159 16.53 15.61 10.96
N TYR A 160 15.71 14.58 11.18
CA TYR A 160 15.12 13.75 10.13
C TYR A 160 13.72 14.25 9.72
N HIS A 161 13.21 15.33 10.31
CA HIS A 161 11.95 15.95 9.92
C HIS A 161 12.10 16.77 8.61
N ASP A 162 12.64 16.12 7.59
CA ASP A 162 12.83 16.66 6.25
C ASP A 162 12.69 15.49 5.24
N PRO A 163 11.84 15.60 4.21
CA PRO A 163 11.66 14.54 3.21
C PRO A 163 12.94 14.21 2.42
N ASN A 164 13.89 15.16 2.34
CA ASN A 164 15.18 14.92 1.71
C ASN A 164 16.14 14.13 2.62
N ILE A 165 15.89 14.10 3.93
CA ILE A 165 16.75 13.44 4.92
C ILE A 165 16.14 12.12 5.40
N CYS A 166 14.85 12.08 5.72
CA CYS A 166 14.18 10.83 6.09
C CYS A 166 14.05 9.93 4.86
N LYS A 167 14.59 8.72 4.94
CA LYS A 167 14.58 7.77 3.83
C LYS A 167 13.75 6.54 4.19
N PRO A 168 13.09 5.92 3.20
CA PRO A 168 12.28 4.74 3.44
C PRO A 168 13.13 3.61 4.03
N SER A 169 12.66 3.04 5.13
CA SER A 169 13.26 1.89 5.82
C SER A 169 13.04 0.59 5.04
N GLN A 170 13.61 -0.52 5.50
CA GLN A 170 13.29 -1.85 4.94
C GLN A 170 11.80 -2.16 5.10
N TYR A 171 11.22 -1.86 6.27
CA TYR A 171 9.78 -1.96 6.50
C TYR A 171 8.98 -1.18 5.47
N SER A 172 9.34 0.09 5.25
CA SER A 172 8.61 0.97 4.32
C SER A 172 8.62 0.45 2.89
N LYS A 173 9.77 -0.09 2.45
CA LYS A 173 9.91 -0.74 1.14
C LYS A 173 9.08 -2.02 1.03
N SER A 174 9.04 -2.84 2.08
CA SER A 174 8.20 -4.03 2.12
C SER A 174 6.71 -3.68 2.07
N VAL A 175 6.27 -2.65 2.82
CA VAL A 175 4.90 -2.14 2.76
C VAL A 175 4.53 -1.75 1.33
N LYS A 176 5.38 -1.01 0.62
CA LYS A 176 5.10 -0.60 -0.76
C LYS A 176 5.05 -1.73 -1.78
N ALA A 177 5.67 -2.88 -1.49
CA ALA A 177 5.50 -4.07 -2.31
C ALA A 177 4.10 -4.68 -2.11
N VAL A 178 3.65 -4.82 -0.87
CA VAL A 178 2.37 -5.50 -0.55
C VAL A 178 1.14 -4.59 -0.59
N CYS A 179 1.29 -3.31 -0.30
CA CYS A 179 0.23 -2.29 -0.28
C CYS A 179 0.71 -1.00 -0.96
N PRO A 180 0.74 -0.96 -2.30
CA PRO A 180 1.29 0.17 -3.05
C PRO A 180 0.63 1.53 -2.74
N ASP A 181 -0.69 1.53 -2.52
CA ASP A 181 -1.48 2.75 -2.24
C ASP A 181 -1.40 3.24 -0.79
N ALA A 182 -0.79 2.48 0.13
CA ALA A 182 -0.80 2.81 1.55
C ALA A 182 0.45 3.57 2.01
N TYR A 183 0.32 4.45 2.99
CA TYR A 183 1.47 5.15 3.59
C TYR A 183 2.39 4.17 4.30
N SER A 184 3.68 4.19 3.95
CA SER A 184 4.68 3.29 4.52
C SER A 184 5.63 3.93 5.53
N PHE A 185 5.69 5.27 5.54
CA PHE A 185 6.39 6.10 6.52
C PHE A 185 5.92 7.57 6.40
N ALA A 186 6.39 8.45 7.29
CA ALA A 186 5.85 9.81 7.44
C ALA A 186 5.93 10.71 6.18
N PHE A 187 6.91 10.52 5.29
CA PHE A 187 7.10 11.37 4.10
C PHE A 187 6.80 10.63 2.78
N ASP A 188 5.83 9.71 2.82
CA ASP A 188 5.42 8.89 1.68
C ASP A 188 4.18 9.45 0.95
N ASP A 189 4.16 10.75 0.67
CA ASP A 189 2.95 11.47 0.27
C ASP A 189 2.50 11.21 -1.18
N GLN A 190 3.43 11.26 -2.13
CA GLN A 190 3.14 11.29 -3.57
C GLN A 190 2.39 10.06 -4.10
N GLN A 191 2.55 8.90 -3.45
CA GLN A 191 1.98 7.62 -3.87
C GLN A 191 1.10 6.98 -2.79
N SER A 192 0.64 7.77 -1.81
CA SER A 192 -0.17 7.24 -0.71
C SER A 192 -1.37 8.11 -0.35
N THR A 193 -1.48 9.32 -0.91
CA THR A 193 -2.59 10.24 -0.61
C THR A 193 -3.64 10.21 -1.70
N PHE A 194 -4.88 9.93 -1.35
CA PHE A 194 -6.02 10.16 -2.23
C PHE A 194 -6.58 11.56 -1.99
N ILE A 195 -6.81 12.30 -3.07
CA ILE A 195 -7.35 13.66 -3.03
C ILE A 195 -8.56 13.72 -3.94
N ILE A 196 -9.72 14.00 -3.35
CA ILE A 196 -10.99 14.12 -4.08
C ILE A 196 -11.73 15.41 -3.70
N PRO A 197 -12.69 15.87 -4.52
CA PRO A 197 -13.62 16.93 -4.11
C PRO A 197 -14.32 16.58 -2.80
N LYS A 198 -14.54 17.59 -1.96
CA LYS A 198 -15.27 17.45 -0.71
C LYS A 198 -16.69 16.95 -0.92
N GLY A 199 -17.14 16.10 0.01
CA GLY A 199 -18.50 15.58 0.09
C GLY A 199 -18.53 14.06 0.04
N GLY A 200 -19.73 13.49 0.03
CA GLY A 200 -19.91 12.04 0.06
C GLY A 200 -19.85 11.47 1.48
N GLY A 201 -19.83 10.14 1.55
CA GLY A 201 -19.62 9.36 2.76
C GLY A 201 -18.52 8.34 2.52
N TRP A 202 -18.19 7.61 3.59
CA TRP A 202 -17.09 6.65 3.61
C TRP A 202 -17.54 5.37 4.29
N GLU A 203 -17.08 4.26 3.77
CA GLU A 203 -17.18 2.96 4.40
C GLU A 203 -15.78 2.40 4.58
N VAL A 204 -15.41 2.16 5.84
CA VAL A 204 -14.16 1.48 6.19
C VAL A 204 -14.49 0.01 6.39
N VAL A 205 -13.90 -0.84 5.57
CA VAL A 205 -14.09 -2.29 5.63
C VAL A 205 -12.86 -2.91 6.25
N MET A 206 -13.07 -3.59 7.37
CA MET A 206 -12.04 -4.42 8.01
C MET A 206 -12.05 -5.80 7.34
N CYS A 207 -10.87 -6.33 7.04
CA CYS A 207 -10.70 -7.60 6.35
C CYS A 207 -11.46 -7.67 5.01
N PRO A 208 -11.23 -6.72 4.06
CA PRO A 208 -11.80 -6.85 2.73
C PRO A 208 -11.29 -8.10 2.02
N GLU A 209 -12.16 -8.74 1.24
CA GLU A 209 -11.74 -9.74 0.27
C GLU A 209 -10.94 -9.07 -0.85
N GLY A 210 -10.06 -9.82 -1.53
CA GLY A 210 -9.39 -9.35 -2.74
C GLY A 210 -7.87 -9.25 -2.66
N ARG A 211 -7.32 -8.15 -3.19
CA ARG A 211 -5.89 -7.81 -3.16
C ARG A 211 -5.71 -6.33 -2.93
N SER A 212 -4.51 -5.95 -2.50
CA SER A 212 -4.13 -4.54 -2.40
C SER A 212 -4.28 -3.81 -3.72
N THR A 213 -4.73 -2.57 -3.62
CA THR A 213 -4.93 -1.70 -4.76
C THR A 213 -3.63 -0.98 -5.13
N ASP A 214 -3.58 -0.54 -6.38
CA ASP A 214 -2.43 0.15 -6.96
C ASP A 214 -2.89 1.31 -7.86
N ILE A 215 -3.83 2.08 -7.31
CA ILE A 215 -4.55 3.17 -7.96
C ILE A 215 -3.64 4.36 -8.16
N LEU A 216 -2.92 4.80 -7.13
CA LEU A 216 -2.15 6.04 -7.18
C LEU A 216 -1.00 5.95 -8.18
N ARG A 217 -0.37 4.77 -8.28
CA ARG A 217 0.69 4.51 -9.26
C ARG A 217 0.15 4.39 -10.69
N LYS A 218 -0.92 3.60 -10.90
CA LYS A 218 -1.43 3.30 -12.26
C LYS A 218 -2.33 4.41 -12.81
N LEU A 219 -3.05 5.13 -11.97
CA LEU A 219 -4.04 6.14 -12.35
C LEU A 219 -3.73 7.55 -11.78
N GLY A 220 -2.46 7.78 -11.41
CA GLY A 220 -1.98 9.07 -10.92
C GLY A 220 -2.33 10.29 -11.80
N PRO A 221 -2.25 10.23 -13.14
CA PRO A 221 -2.66 11.35 -14.00
C PRO A 221 -4.14 11.71 -13.85
N GLU A 222 -5.02 10.70 -13.81
CA GLU A 222 -6.47 10.89 -13.61
C GLU A 222 -6.78 11.38 -12.19
N MET A 223 -6.04 10.90 -11.18
CA MET A 223 -6.13 11.41 -9.82
C MET A 223 -5.70 12.87 -9.72
N PHE A 224 -4.63 13.26 -10.40
CA PHE A 224 -4.16 14.64 -10.43
C PHE A 224 -5.17 15.57 -11.12
N GLU A 225 -5.78 15.11 -12.23
CA GLU A 225 -6.86 15.83 -12.91
C GLU A 225 -8.06 16.04 -11.98
N LEU A 226 -8.48 14.99 -11.27
CA LEU A 226 -9.58 15.07 -10.32
C LEU A 226 -9.26 16.00 -9.15
N ALA A 227 -8.07 15.89 -8.56
CA ALA A 227 -7.63 16.70 -7.44
C ALA A 227 -7.56 18.19 -7.81
N SER A 228 -7.04 18.50 -9.00
CA SER A 228 -6.84 19.89 -9.46
C SER A 228 -8.10 20.53 -10.04
N GLY A 229 -8.87 19.78 -10.82
CA GLY A 229 -10.03 20.29 -11.57
C GLY A 229 -11.38 19.99 -10.94
N GLY A 230 -11.43 19.14 -9.91
CA GLY A 230 -12.64 18.71 -9.21
C GLY A 230 -13.57 17.81 -10.03
N LYS A 231 -13.19 17.46 -11.26
CA LYS A 231 -13.94 16.61 -12.21
C LYS A 231 -13.00 16.01 -13.25
N LEU A 232 -13.43 14.90 -13.83
CA LEU A 232 -12.70 14.21 -14.90
C LEU A 232 -13.22 14.61 -16.28
N SER A 233 -12.31 14.71 -17.24
CA SER A 233 -12.65 14.85 -18.66
C SER A 233 -13.33 13.59 -19.21
N SER A 234 -14.06 13.75 -20.31
CA SER A 234 -14.67 12.63 -21.03
C SER A 234 -13.64 11.62 -21.54
N LEU A 235 -12.44 12.08 -21.88
CA LEU A 235 -11.32 11.23 -22.28
C LEU A 235 -10.83 10.36 -21.12
N SER A 236 -10.63 10.95 -19.94
CA SER A 236 -10.21 10.24 -18.74
C SER A 236 -11.26 9.22 -18.29
N LEU A 237 -12.54 9.59 -18.33
CA LEU A 237 -13.63 8.65 -18.07
C LEU A 237 -13.64 7.47 -19.06
N LYS A 238 -13.32 7.70 -20.35
CA LYS A 238 -13.20 6.63 -21.35
C LYS A 238 -12.00 5.72 -21.08
N ARG A 239 -10.87 6.28 -20.62
CA ARG A 239 -9.67 5.54 -20.25
C ARG A 239 -9.89 4.67 -19.01
N LEU A 240 -10.56 5.20 -17.99
CA LEU A 240 -10.87 4.48 -16.75
C LEU A 240 -11.81 3.29 -16.95
N ARG A 241 -12.55 3.24 -18.07
CA ARG A 241 -13.36 2.08 -18.47
C ARG A 241 -12.58 1.03 -19.26
N ASN A 242 -11.40 1.38 -19.76
CA ASN A 242 -10.59 0.47 -20.54
C ASN A 242 -9.71 -0.40 -19.62
N ALA A 243 -10.07 -1.67 -19.47
CA ALA A 243 -9.34 -2.60 -18.63
C ALA A 243 -7.85 -2.77 -19.02
N THR A 244 -7.50 -2.65 -20.31
CA THR A 244 -6.08 -2.75 -20.71
C THR A 244 -5.28 -1.55 -20.25
N TYR A 245 -5.88 -0.36 -20.29
CA TYR A 245 -5.27 0.88 -19.79
C TYR A 245 -5.07 0.85 -18.28
N VAL A 246 -6.08 0.38 -17.54
CA VAL A 246 -6.04 0.31 -16.07
C VAL A 246 -5.01 -0.73 -15.58
N ARG A 247 -4.86 -1.83 -16.31
CA ARG A 247 -3.94 -2.92 -15.92
C ARG A 247 -2.51 -2.71 -16.42
N GLU A 248 -2.25 -1.68 -17.20
CA GLU A 248 -0.92 -1.39 -17.72
C GLU A 248 0.04 -1.04 -16.58
N GLU A 249 1.20 -1.71 -16.56
CA GLU A 249 2.24 -1.41 -15.60
C GLU A 249 2.87 -0.05 -15.88
N ARG A 250 2.89 0.82 -14.87
CA ARG A 250 3.55 2.13 -14.95
C ARG A 250 4.71 2.18 -13.98
N ALA A 251 5.87 2.59 -14.47
CA ALA A 251 7.00 2.83 -13.57
C ALA A 251 6.65 3.97 -12.60
N SER A 252 6.79 3.73 -11.29
CA SER A 252 6.90 4.83 -10.34
C SER A 252 8.09 5.71 -10.75
N ALA A 253 7.93 7.03 -10.67
CA ALA A 253 9.00 8.00 -10.95
C ALA A 253 10.27 7.82 -10.05
N SER A 254 10.27 6.86 -9.12
CA SER A 254 11.34 6.65 -8.13
C SER A 254 11.90 5.21 -8.04
N MET A 255 11.57 4.25 -8.92
CA MET A 255 12.18 2.91 -8.78
C MET A 255 12.47 2.22 -10.12
N THR A 256 13.63 2.55 -10.70
CA THR A 256 14.27 1.73 -11.74
C THR A 256 14.85 0.48 -11.09
N ARG A 257 14.10 -0.63 -11.08
CA ARG A 257 14.68 -1.96 -10.84
C ARG A 257 15.41 -2.36 -12.14
N PRO A 258 16.73 -2.62 -12.14
CA PRO A 258 17.38 -3.13 -13.33
C PRO A 258 16.82 -4.53 -13.61
N ARG A 259 16.17 -4.71 -14.75
CA ARG A 259 15.88 -6.06 -15.29
C ARG A 259 17.23 -6.73 -15.52
N ALA A 260 17.55 -7.75 -14.74
CA ALA A 260 18.64 -8.67 -15.06
C ALA A 260 18.29 -9.41 -16.35
N VAL A 261 18.74 -8.89 -17.48
CA VAL A 261 18.73 -9.63 -18.75
C VAL A 261 19.89 -10.61 -18.68
N ILE A 262 19.61 -11.87 -18.33
CA ILE A 262 20.57 -12.96 -18.47
C ILE A 262 20.72 -13.20 -19.98
N LEU A 263 21.73 -12.60 -20.59
CA LEU A 263 22.17 -12.96 -21.93
C LEU A 263 23.05 -14.21 -21.81
N ALA A 264 22.51 -15.36 -22.17
CA ALA A 264 23.30 -16.59 -22.32
C ALA A 264 24.22 -16.44 -23.53
N ILE A 265 25.52 -16.18 -23.30
CA ILE A 265 26.54 -16.22 -24.35
C ILE A 265 27.00 -17.68 -24.48
N VAL A 266 26.55 -18.35 -25.53
CA VAL A 266 27.10 -19.64 -25.97
C VAL A 266 28.40 -19.36 -26.71
N ALA A 267 29.54 -19.60 -26.07
CA ALA A 267 30.85 -19.53 -26.73
C ALA A 267 31.12 -20.83 -27.49
N ALA A 268 31.00 -20.79 -28.82
CA ALA A 268 31.48 -21.84 -29.71
C ALA A 268 33.00 -21.70 -29.86
N VAL A 269 33.76 -22.63 -29.26
CA VAL A 269 35.21 -22.75 -29.48
C VAL A 269 35.43 -23.51 -30.78
N ALA A 270 35.69 -22.79 -31.87
CA ALA A 270 36.26 -23.34 -33.08
C ALA A 270 37.79 -23.37 -32.94
N CYS A 271 38.34 -24.55 -32.65
CA CYS A 271 39.78 -24.79 -32.64
C CYS A 271 40.20 -25.25 -34.04
N SER A 272 40.80 -24.34 -34.83
CA SER A 272 41.40 -24.66 -36.12
C SER A 272 42.92 -24.53 -36.02
N LEU A 273 43.59 -25.68 -36.09
CA LEU A 273 44.86 -25.97 -36.79
C LEU A 273 45.91 -24.84 -36.91
N ALA A 274 47.07 -25.06 -36.30
CA ALA A 274 48.34 -24.66 -36.87
C ALA A 274 49.33 -25.84 -36.80
N MET A 275 49.71 -26.32 -37.99
CA MET A 275 50.88 -27.16 -38.26
C MET A 275 52.15 -26.37 -37.93
N VAL A 276 53.08 -26.96 -37.17
CA VAL A 276 54.50 -27.27 -37.48
C VAL A 276 55.04 -28.10 -36.32
#